data_AF-A0A956NLR0-F1
#
_entry.id   AF-A0A956NLR0-F1
#
_cell.length_a   1.000
_cell.length_b   1.000
_cell.length_c   1.000
_cell.angle_alpha   90.00
_cell.angle_beta   90.00
_cell.angle_gamma   90.00
#
_symmetry.space_group_name_H-M   'P 1'
#
loop_
_entity.id
_entity.type
_entity.pdbx_description
1 polymer ?
#
loop_
_entity_poly.entity_id
_entity_poly.type
_entity_poly.pdbx_seq_one_letter_code
_entity_poly.pdbx_strand_id
1 'polypeptide(L)'
;MADPDGPPAPPDLPPLTLVVEDDPAVGEPMIRFLTGLGHEVVTAASGEEALAEARRRRLACVLLDLRLPDASGLELVPQLLAADPHLAILMLTAVNDAQAAALCMHHGAMDYLVKPVDLADLERAIARALGRRRDKIEQADTQAWLTQEIIQKGAELRRERGNLERISVATLESLVNALEAKDPYLRGHSTRIADLAALVAAEMGLTDAQGEKVRTAGRLHDIGKIGIREAVLAKRGPLSEAEFEHVKTHVTIGAQILAPLTHLREIISYVRAHHERVDGSGYPDGLAGHAIPVGGRILCAAEVYDALTTSRPYQDRMTPREAVSRMRDLVGTVLDGEVHHALARVVERRAEVAAEV
;
A
#
# COMPACT_ATOMS: atom_id res chain seq x y z
N MET A 1 23.19 1.34 22.89
CA MET A 1 22.56 0.54 23.96
C MET A 1 21.86 -0.60 23.23
N ALA A 2 22.42 -1.81 23.31
CA ALA A 2 21.95 -2.96 22.54
C ALA A 2 20.59 -3.43 23.04
N ASP A 3 19.72 -3.85 22.12
CA ASP A 3 18.39 -4.41 22.38
C ASP A 3 18.54 -5.78 23.06
N PRO A 4 17.99 -5.99 24.29
CA PRO A 4 18.21 -7.21 25.07
C PRO A 4 17.32 -8.40 24.68
N ASP A 5 16.38 -8.25 23.73
CA ASP A 5 15.39 -9.30 23.36
C ASP A 5 15.66 -9.99 22.01
N GLY A 6 16.87 -9.86 21.46
CA GLY A 6 17.30 -10.70 20.33
C GLY A 6 17.32 -12.18 20.73
N PRO A 7 16.85 -13.12 19.87
CA PRO A 7 16.88 -14.54 20.21
C PRO A 7 18.32 -14.94 20.58
N PRO A 8 18.51 -15.70 21.68
CA PRO A 8 19.84 -16.15 22.09
C PRO A 8 20.47 -16.94 20.93
N ALA A 9 21.71 -16.60 20.58
CA ALA A 9 22.47 -17.33 19.57
C ALA A 9 22.44 -18.83 19.91
N PRO A 10 22.04 -19.72 18.98
CA PRO A 10 22.01 -21.14 19.25
C PRO A 10 23.42 -21.61 19.67
N PRO A 11 23.53 -22.57 20.61
CA PRO A 11 24.83 -23.12 20.99
C PRO A 11 25.55 -23.63 19.74
N ASP A 12 26.83 -23.28 19.57
CA ASP A 12 27.67 -23.75 18.46
C ASP A 12 27.75 -25.28 18.52
N LEU A 13 26.86 -25.95 17.78
CA LEU A 13 26.96 -27.38 17.50
C LEU A 13 28.27 -27.61 16.73
N PRO A 14 28.98 -28.73 17.00
CA PRO A 14 30.22 -29.03 16.30
C PRO A 14 29.96 -29.03 14.78
N PRO A 15 30.79 -28.33 13.98
CA PRO A 15 30.55 -28.20 12.54
C PRO A 15 30.64 -29.56 11.84
N LEU A 16 29.54 -30.00 11.24
CA LEU A 16 29.51 -31.23 10.45
C LEU A 16 30.26 -31.03 9.13
N THR A 17 31.36 -31.74 8.96
CA THR A 17 32.23 -31.64 7.79
C THR A 17 32.19 -32.93 6.98
N LEU A 18 31.90 -32.81 5.69
CA LEU A 18 31.98 -33.91 4.74
C LEU A 18 33.35 -33.94 4.09
N VAL A 19 34.03 -35.08 4.14
CA VAL A 19 35.27 -35.33 3.40
C VAL A 19 34.93 -36.25 2.23
N VAL A 20 35.11 -35.75 1.00
CA VAL A 20 34.86 -36.48 -0.24
C VAL A 20 36.21 -36.79 -0.89
N GLU A 21 36.67 -38.03 -0.70
CA GLU A 21 37.99 -38.50 -1.11
C GLU A 21 37.91 -40.03 -1.32
N ASP A 22 38.34 -40.51 -2.49
CA ASP A 22 38.34 -41.93 -2.83
C ASP A 22 39.62 -42.65 -2.36
N ASP A 23 40.73 -41.93 -2.16
CA ASP A 23 41.97 -42.47 -1.61
C ASP A 23 42.01 -42.40 -0.06
N PRO A 24 41.87 -43.53 0.65
CA PRO A 24 41.91 -43.56 2.11
C PRO A 24 43.26 -43.09 2.68
N ALA A 25 44.36 -43.20 1.93
CA ALA A 25 45.67 -42.71 2.37
C ALA A 25 45.70 -41.18 2.50
N VAL A 26 44.90 -40.48 1.71
CA VAL A 26 44.74 -39.02 1.75
C VAL A 26 43.62 -38.62 2.72
N GLY A 27 42.50 -39.34 2.73
CA GLY A 27 41.32 -39.03 3.53
C GLY A 27 41.51 -39.27 5.04
N GLU A 28 42.10 -40.40 5.45
CA GLU A 28 42.22 -40.76 6.87
C GLU A 28 42.98 -39.74 7.74
N PRO A 29 44.14 -39.20 7.32
CA PRO A 29 44.83 -38.16 8.09
C PRO A 29 43.95 -36.92 8.32
N MET A 30 43.20 -36.51 7.30
CA MET A 30 42.30 -35.36 7.38
C MET A 30 41.14 -35.63 8.33
N ILE A 31 40.49 -36.80 8.22
CA ILE A 31 39.38 -37.21 9.11
C ILE A 31 39.82 -37.21 10.59
N ARG A 32 40.99 -37.80 10.89
CA ARG A 32 41.53 -37.84 12.26
C ARG A 32 41.83 -36.44 12.78
N PHE A 33 42.43 -35.58 11.95
CA PHE A 33 42.75 -34.21 12.33
C PHE A 33 41.49 -33.38 12.60
N LEU A 34 40.49 -33.43 11.73
CA LEU A 34 39.22 -32.71 11.88
C LEU A 34 38.43 -33.16 13.10
N THR A 35 38.37 -34.48 13.35
CA THR A 35 37.77 -35.02 14.57
C THR A 35 38.50 -34.50 15.82
N GLY A 36 39.84 -34.39 15.76
CA GLY A 36 40.66 -33.80 16.82
C GLY A 36 40.41 -32.31 17.05
N LEU A 37 40.01 -31.57 16.01
CA LEU A 37 39.58 -30.16 16.09
C LEU A 37 38.12 -30.01 16.56
N GLY A 38 37.40 -31.12 16.82
CA GLY A 38 36.03 -31.10 17.31
C GLY A 38 34.95 -31.03 16.22
N HIS A 39 35.31 -31.28 14.96
CA HIS A 39 34.33 -31.43 13.88
C HIS A 39 33.64 -32.79 13.98
N GLU A 40 32.33 -32.84 13.70
CA GLU A 40 31.68 -34.09 13.35
C GLU A 40 32.04 -34.39 11.88
N VAL A 41 32.57 -35.57 11.58
CA VAL A 41 33.06 -35.88 10.23
C VAL A 41 32.22 -36.99 9.60
N VAL A 42 31.75 -36.74 8.39
CA VAL A 42 31.16 -37.73 7.49
C VAL A 42 32.04 -37.89 6.26
N THR A 43 32.01 -39.07 5.65
CA THR A 43 32.89 -39.43 4.53
C THR A 43 32.07 -39.88 3.34
N ALA A 44 32.54 -39.56 2.14
CA ALA A 44 32.02 -40.10 0.88
C ALA A 44 33.20 -40.46 -0.03
N ALA A 45 33.10 -41.58 -0.74
CA ALA A 45 34.13 -42.03 -1.68
C ALA A 45 33.78 -41.67 -3.14
N SER A 46 32.58 -41.13 -3.37
CA SER A 46 32.07 -40.77 -4.70
C SER A 46 31.24 -39.49 -4.65
N GLY A 47 31.04 -38.88 -5.81
CA GLY A 47 30.18 -37.71 -5.98
C GLY A 47 28.71 -38.00 -5.66
N GLU A 48 28.21 -39.16 -6.06
CA GLU A 48 26.84 -39.60 -5.75
C GLU A 48 26.61 -39.73 -4.23
N GLU A 49 27.56 -40.33 -3.50
CA GLU A 49 27.52 -40.42 -2.04
C GLU A 49 27.58 -39.04 -1.38
N ALA A 50 28.43 -38.15 -1.89
CA ALA A 50 28.55 -36.79 -1.37
C ALA A 50 27.24 -36.01 -1.49
N LEU A 51 26.56 -36.11 -2.64
CA LEU A 51 25.25 -35.49 -2.86
C LEU A 51 24.15 -36.14 -1.99
N ALA A 52 24.23 -37.46 -1.76
CA ALA A 52 23.30 -38.14 -0.87
C ALA A 52 23.43 -37.64 0.57
N GLU A 53 24.66 -37.49 1.09
CA GLU A 53 24.87 -36.96 2.44
C GLU A 53 24.48 -35.48 2.56
N ALA A 54 24.76 -34.66 1.55
CA ALA A 54 24.33 -33.26 1.52
C ALA A 54 22.80 -33.08 1.52
N ARG A 55 22.04 -34.06 0.98
CA ARG A 55 20.57 -34.07 1.05
C ARG A 55 20.05 -34.56 2.40
N ARG A 56 20.77 -35.46 3.06
CA ARG A 56 20.33 -36.09 4.32
C ARG A 56 20.66 -35.24 5.54
N ARG A 57 21.75 -34.48 5.50
CA ARG A 57 22.30 -33.75 6.65
C ARG A 57 22.62 -32.30 6.29
N ARG A 58 22.56 -31.40 7.27
CA ARG A 58 23.04 -30.02 7.12
C ARG A 58 24.55 -29.96 7.36
N LEU A 59 25.31 -29.93 6.27
CA LEU A 59 26.76 -29.82 6.29
C LEU A 59 27.15 -28.36 6.58
N ALA A 60 28.16 -28.16 7.43
CA ALA A 60 28.78 -26.86 7.65
C ALA A 60 29.91 -26.63 6.64
N CYS A 61 30.66 -27.68 6.31
CA CYS A 61 31.80 -27.64 5.40
C CYS A 61 31.90 -28.92 4.55
N VAL A 62 32.45 -28.82 3.34
CA VAL A 62 32.80 -29.94 2.48
C VAL A 62 34.24 -29.78 2.02
N LEU A 63 35.05 -30.81 2.23
CA LEU A 63 36.35 -30.99 1.59
C LEU A 63 36.13 -31.90 0.39
N LEU A 64 36.33 -31.38 -0.81
CA LEU A 64 35.94 -32.03 -2.04
C LEU A 64 37.14 -32.26 -2.95
N ASP A 65 37.51 -33.51 -3.19
CA ASP A 65 38.49 -33.81 -4.24
C ASP A 65 37.97 -33.38 -5.61
N LEU A 66 38.85 -32.80 -6.42
CA LEU A 66 38.60 -32.44 -7.79
C LEU A 66 38.39 -33.66 -8.68
N ARG A 67 39.06 -34.79 -8.39
CA ARG A 67 38.93 -36.04 -9.15
C ARG A 67 38.26 -37.10 -8.30
N LEU A 68 37.05 -37.50 -8.68
CA LEU A 68 36.32 -38.61 -8.06
C LEU A 68 36.06 -39.71 -9.12
N PRO A 69 35.79 -40.95 -8.71
CA PRO A 69 35.61 -42.08 -9.62
C PRO A 69 34.41 -41.93 -10.57
N ASP A 70 33.39 -41.18 -10.17
CA ASP A 70 32.08 -41.06 -10.85
C ASP A 70 31.77 -39.66 -11.37
N ALA A 71 32.46 -38.62 -10.90
CA ALA A 71 32.23 -37.23 -11.29
C ALA A 71 33.48 -36.36 -11.10
N SER A 72 33.49 -35.18 -11.71
CA SER A 72 34.45 -34.13 -11.34
C SER A 72 33.95 -33.38 -10.11
N GLY A 73 34.81 -33.14 -9.12
CA GLY A 73 34.47 -32.33 -7.95
C GLY A 73 33.93 -30.94 -8.33
N LEU A 74 34.42 -30.38 -9.44
CA LEU A 74 33.95 -29.10 -9.96
C LEU A 74 32.47 -29.13 -10.39
N GLU A 75 32.02 -30.23 -10.98
CA GLU A 75 30.63 -30.42 -11.44
C GLU A 75 29.65 -30.60 -10.27
N LEU A 76 30.17 -30.98 -9.09
CA LEU A 76 29.40 -31.17 -7.88
C LEU A 76 29.18 -29.86 -7.11
N VAL A 77 30.08 -28.87 -7.24
CA VAL A 77 29.97 -27.59 -6.50
C VAL A 77 28.59 -26.90 -6.70
N PRO A 78 28.09 -26.70 -7.94
CA PRO A 78 26.78 -26.07 -8.13
C PRO A 78 25.63 -26.90 -7.56
N GLN A 79 25.75 -28.22 -7.57
CA GLN A 79 24.71 -29.13 -7.05
C GLN A 79 24.66 -29.11 -5.52
N LEU A 80 25.82 -29.03 -4.87
CA LEU A 80 25.94 -28.87 -3.42
C LEU A 80 25.41 -27.50 -2.98
N LEU A 81 25.74 -26.43 -3.71
CA LEU A 81 25.23 -25.08 -3.45
C LEU A 81 23.73 -24.93 -3.72
N ALA A 82 23.16 -25.75 -4.62
CA ALA A 82 21.71 -25.79 -4.82
C ALA A 82 20.97 -26.37 -3.59
N ALA A 83 21.61 -27.26 -2.83
CA ALA A 83 21.06 -27.82 -1.60
C ALA A 83 21.22 -26.85 -0.41
N ASP A 84 22.37 -26.17 -0.31
CA ASP A 84 22.63 -25.11 0.67
C ASP A 84 23.50 -24.00 0.03
N PRO A 85 22.89 -22.84 -0.30
CA PRO A 85 23.60 -21.72 -0.95
C PRO A 85 24.77 -21.13 -0.14
N HIS A 86 24.83 -21.41 1.16
CA HIS A 86 25.84 -20.89 2.06
C HIS A 86 26.92 -21.93 2.40
N LEU A 87 26.88 -23.14 1.83
CA LEU A 87 27.77 -24.25 2.19
C LEU A 87 29.24 -23.87 1.98
N ALA A 88 30.08 -24.12 2.99
CA ALA A 88 31.51 -23.90 2.87
C ALA A 88 32.13 -25.05 2.08
N ILE A 89 32.54 -24.81 0.83
CA ILE A 89 33.16 -25.83 -0.02
C ILE A 89 34.64 -25.48 -0.22
N LEU A 90 35.50 -26.44 0.12
CA LEU A 90 36.95 -26.37 -0.03
C LEU A 90 37.39 -27.45 -1.01
N MET A 91 38.06 -27.06 -2.08
CA MET A 91 38.50 -28.01 -3.11
C MET A 91 39.87 -28.58 -2.78
N LEU A 92 40.07 -29.89 -2.92
CA LEU A 92 41.37 -30.53 -2.86
C LEU A 92 41.88 -30.72 -4.29
N THR A 93 43.06 -30.19 -4.58
CA THR A 93 43.63 -30.11 -5.93
C THR A 93 45.04 -30.69 -5.96
N ALA A 94 45.52 -31.14 -7.11
CA ALA A 94 46.91 -31.57 -7.28
C ALA A 94 47.84 -30.36 -7.55
N VAL A 95 49.14 -30.52 -7.29
CA VAL A 95 50.16 -29.48 -7.51
C VAL A 95 50.17 -29.02 -8.98
N ASN A 96 50.27 -27.69 -9.20
CA ASN A 96 50.44 -26.98 -10.48
C ASN A 96 49.20 -26.63 -11.34
N ASP A 97 47.99 -26.53 -10.78
CA ASP A 97 46.83 -26.10 -11.58
C ASP A 97 46.18 -24.80 -11.10
N ALA A 98 46.84 -23.66 -11.40
CA ALA A 98 46.28 -22.34 -11.16
C ALA A 98 44.98 -22.08 -11.95
N GLN A 99 44.78 -22.76 -13.09
CA GLN A 99 43.55 -22.66 -13.87
C GLN A 99 42.40 -23.39 -13.19
N ALA A 100 42.63 -24.59 -12.66
CA ALA A 100 41.63 -25.31 -11.85
C ALA A 100 41.29 -24.55 -10.57
N ALA A 101 42.26 -23.95 -9.89
CA ALA A 101 41.99 -23.11 -8.71
C ALA A 101 41.06 -21.93 -9.05
N ALA A 102 41.33 -21.21 -10.15
CA ALA A 102 40.46 -20.13 -10.60
C ALA A 102 39.05 -20.61 -10.97
N LEU A 103 38.97 -21.77 -11.63
CA LEU A 103 37.70 -22.37 -12.05
C LEU A 103 36.87 -22.82 -10.84
N CYS A 104 37.49 -23.42 -9.82
CA CYS A 104 36.84 -23.80 -8.56
C CYS A 104 36.15 -22.60 -7.89
N MET A 105 36.87 -21.47 -7.80
CA MET A 105 36.34 -20.24 -7.21
C MET A 105 35.18 -19.66 -8.04
N HIS A 106 35.26 -19.74 -9.37
CA HIS A 106 34.18 -19.29 -10.27
C HIS A 106 32.88 -20.09 -10.06
N HIS A 107 32.98 -21.39 -9.76
CA HIS A 107 31.83 -22.26 -9.48
C HIS A 107 31.29 -22.14 -8.04
N GLY A 108 31.92 -21.33 -7.18
CA GLY A 108 31.41 -21.00 -5.85
C GLY A 108 32.12 -21.70 -4.69
N ALA A 109 33.23 -22.41 -4.93
CA ALA A 109 34.10 -22.87 -3.84
C ALA A 109 34.68 -21.67 -3.08
N MET A 110 34.89 -21.82 -1.78
CA MET A 110 35.35 -20.74 -0.91
C MET A 110 36.88 -20.67 -0.81
N ASP A 111 37.55 -21.80 -0.96
CA ASP A 111 39.01 -21.89 -0.98
C ASP A 111 39.42 -23.21 -1.64
N TYR A 112 40.74 -23.40 -1.82
CA TYR A 112 41.30 -24.67 -2.28
C TYR A 112 42.57 -25.03 -1.49
N LEU A 113 42.89 -26.31 -1.46
CA LEU A 113 44.09 -26.87 -0.85
C LEU A 113 44.82 -27.72 -1.89
N VAL A 114 46.15 -27.73 -1.82
CA VAL A 114 47.00 -28.50 -2.72
C VAL A 114 47.44 -29.78 -2.00
N LYS A 115 47.33 -30.92 -2.67
CA LYS A 115 47.81 -32.23 -2.19
C LYS A 115 49.33 -32.36 -2.38
N PRO A 116 50.11 -32.92 -1.43
CA PRO A 116 49.67 -33.42 -0.13
C PRO A 116 49.25 -32.28 0.81
N VAL A 117 48.11 -32.44 1.48
CA VAL A 117 47.50 -31.38 2.30
C VAL A 117 48.28 -31.20 3.60
N ASP A 118 48.81 -29.99 3.83
CA ASP A 118 49.36 -29.61 5.12
C ASP A 118 48.22 -29.35 6.13
N LEU A 119 48.28 -29.98 7.30
CA LEU A 119 47.20 -29.91 8.30
C LEU A 119 47.03 -28.50 8.87
N ALA A 120 48.09 -27.70 8.97
CA ALA A 120 48.00 -26.31 9.42
C ALA A 120 47.36 -25.41 8.35
N ASP A 121 47.61 -25.69 7.06
CA ASP A 121 46.89 -25.03 5.97
C ASP A 121 45.41 -25.42 5.92
N LEU A 122 45.10 -26.71 6.16
CA LEU A 122 43.73 -27.22 6.25
C LEU A 122 42.94 -26.52 7.36
N GLU A 123 43.51 -26.42 8.57
CA GLU A 123 42.88 -25.74 9.71
C GLU A 123 42.58 -24.27 9.37
N ARG A 124 43.56 -23.55 8.80
CA ARG A 124 43.37 -22.15 8.40
C ARG A 124 42.31 -22.00 7.32
N ALA A 125 42.28 -22.88 6.32
CA ALA A 125 41.32 -22.83 5.22
C ALA A 125 39.88 -23.10 5.71
N ILE A 126 39.70 -24.10 6.57
CA ILE A 126 38.41 -24.41 7.19
C ILE A 126 37.92 -23.26 8.06
N ALA A 127 38.78 -22.72 8.93
CA ALA A 127 38.42 -21.58 9.77
C ALA A 127 37.95 -20.38 8.94
N ARG A 128 38.65 -20.06 7.85
CA ARG A 128 38.24 -18.99 6.92
C ARG A 128 36.92 -19.30 6.23
N ALA A 129 36.74 -20.53 5.73
CA ALA A 129 35.53 -20.91 4.99
C ALA A 129 34.29 -20.92 5.89
N LEU A 130 34.41 -21.45 7.12
CA LEU A 130 33.34 -21.41 8.11
C LEU A 130 33.02 -19.99 8.57
N GLY A 131 34.03 -19.12 8.72
CA GLY A 131 33.83 -17.70 8.99
C GLY A 131 33.02 -17.01 7.89
N ARG A 132 33.43 -17.18 6.62
CA ARG A 132 32.68 -16.63 5.46
C ARG A 132 31.25 -17.16 5.35
N ARG A 133 31.03 -18.45 5.65
CA ARG A 133 29.67 -19.03 5.71
C ARG A 133 28.82 -18.32 6.76
N ARG A 134 29.37 -18.14 7.96
CA ARG A 134 28.69 -17.44 9.06
C ARG A 134 28.30 -16.02 8.67
N ASP A 135 29.25 -15.26 8.13
CA ASP A 135 29.00 -13.88 7.68
C ASP A 135 27.91 -13.80 6.61
N LYS A 136 27.91 -14.73 5.65
CA LYS A 136 26.88 -14.80 4.60
C LYS A 136 25.49 -15.14 5.15
N ILE A 137 25.40 -16.03 6.13
CA ILE A 137 24.13 -16.40 6.77
C ILE A 137 23.61 -15.21 7.58
N GLU A 138 24.46 -14.60 8.41
CA GLU A 138 24.09 -13.43 9.21
C GLU A 138 23.63 -12.26 8.34
N GLN A 139 24.31 -12.03 7.21
CA GLN A 139 23.91 -11.01 6.24
C GLN A 139 22.54 -11.33 5.61
N ALA A 140 22.31 -12.58 5.22
CA ALA A 140 21.04 -13.00 4.62
C ALA A 140 19.88 -12.86 5.62
N ASP A 141 20.09 -13.27 6.88
CA ASP A 141 19.11 -13.16 7.96
C ASP A 141 18.80 -11.69 8.27
N THR A 142 19.83 -10.84 8.36
CA THR A 142 19.68 -9.39 8.57
C THR A 142 18.89 -8.76 7.41
N GLN A 143 19.20 -9.12 6.17
CA GLN A 143 18.52 -8.59 4.99
C GLN A 143 17.06 -9.04 4.94
N ALA A 144 16.77 -10.29 5.28
CA ALA A 144 15.42 -10.81 5.39
C ALA A 144 14.62 -10.06 6.46
N TRP A 145 15.21 -9.85 7.64
CA TRP A 145 14.59 -9.09 8.73
C TRP A 145 14.29 -7.64 8.32
N LEU A 146 15.28 -6.92 7.77
CA LEU A 146 15.10 -5.53 7.30
C LEU A 146 13.97 -5.41 6.26
N THR A 147 13.90 -6.38 5.34
CA THR A 147 12.86 -6.40 4.32
C THR A 147 11.46 -6.56 4.93
N GLN A 148 11.32 -7.44 5.92
CA GLN A 148 10.06 -7.61 6.66
C GLN A 148 9.69 -6.35 7.45
N GLU A 149 10.66 -5.75 8.15
CA GLU A 149 10.44 -4.53 8.94
C GLU A 149 9.97 -3.37 8.05
N ILE A 150 10.57 -3.16 6.88
CA ILE A 150 10.14 -2.14 5.90
C ILE A 150 8.70 -2.37 5.45
N ILE A 151 8.33 -3.63 5.15
CA ILE A 151 6.96 -3.97 4.73
C ILE A 151 5.96 -3.67 5.86
N GLN A 152 6.29 -4.06 7.09
CA GLN A 152 5.45 -3.84 8.27
C GLN A 152 5.28 -2.34 8.55
N LYS A 153 6.38 -1.58 8.65
CA LYS A 153 6.35 -0.13 8.87
C LYS A 153 5.65 0.61 7.75
N GLY A 154 5.84 0.17 6.50
CA GLY A 154 5.11 0.72 5.35
C GLY A 154 3.60 0.51 5.44
N ALA A 155 3.14 -0.65 5.94
CA ALA A 155 1.71 -0.90 6.15
C ALA A 155 1.15 -0.10 7.34
N GLU A 156 1.91 0.02 8.42
CA GLU A 156 1.55 0.81 9.61
C GLU A 156 1.36 2.29 9.24
N LEU A 157 2.33 2.91 8.57
CA LEU A 157 2.26 4.30 8.13
C LEU A 157 1.07 4.57 7.19
N ARG A 158 0.76 3.63 6.28
CA ARG A 158 -0.42 3.76 5.41
C ARG A 158 -1.73 3.78 6.21
N ARG A 159 -1.85 2.94 7.24
CA ARG A 159 -3.04 2.91 8.10
C ARG A 159 -3.16 4.19 8.92
N GLU A 160 -2.05 4.65 9.51
CA GLU A 160 -2.04 5.89 10.30
C GLU A 160 -2.41 7.10 9.44
N ARG A 161 -1.83 7.21 8.24
CA ARG A 161 -2.20 8.26 7.27
C ARG A 161 -3.69 8.21 6.92
N GLY A 162 -4.23 7.04 6.60
CA GLY A 162 -5.67 6.90 6.31
C GLY A 162 -6.54 7.27 7.51
N ASN A 163 -6.07 7.01 8.74
CA ASN A 163 -6.78 7.42 9.94
C ASN A 163 -6.79 8.95 10.12
N LEU A 164 -5.66 9.61 9.89
CA LEU A 164 -5.56 11.07 9.93
C LEU A 164 -6.45 11.73 8.88
N GLU A 165 -6.48 11.20 7.65
CA GLU A 165 -7.34 11.69 6.58
C GLU A 165 -8.84 11.58 6.97
N ARG A 166 -9.26 10.45 7.55
CA ARG A 166 -10.64 10.29 8.06
C ARG A 166 -10.97 11.23 9.21
N ILE A 167 -10.07 11.39 10.18
CA ILE A 167 -10.28 12.30 11.33
C ILE A 167 -10.38 13.75 10.85
N SER A 168 -9.56 14.13 9.86
CA SER A 168 -9.61 15.45 9.23
C SER A 168 -10.99 15.73 8.63
N VAL A 169 -11.51 14.80 7.81
CA VAL A 169 -12.84 14.93 7.21
C VAL A 169 -13.93 15.00 8.29
N ALA A 170 -13.92 14.11 9.29
CA ALA A 170 -14.90 14.11 10.37
C ALA A 170 -14.89 15.41 11.20
N THR A 171 -13.73 16.02 11.37
CA THR A 171 -13.58 17.32 12.05
C THR A 171 -14.23 18.44 11.24
N LEU A 172 -14.00 18.46 9.92
CA LEU A 172 -14.65 19.42 9.03
C LEU A 172 -16.17 19.25 8.98
N GLU A 173 -16.65 18.00 8.91
CA GLU A 173 -18.08 17.69 8.97
C GLU A 173 -18.71 18.21 10.27
N SER A 174 -18.00 18.10 11.40
CA SER A 174 -18.47 18.64 12.68
C SER A 174 -18.61 20.16 12.67
N LEU A 175 -17.73 20.87 11.95
CA LEU A 175 -17.85 22.33 11.75
C LEU A 175 -19.04 22.70 10.87
N VAL A 176 -19.29 21.94 9.80
CA VAL A 176 -20.49 22.12 8.96
C VAL A 176 -21.74 21.89 9.80
N ASN A 177 -21.80 20.80 10.56
CA ASN A 177 -22.94 20.50 11.44
C ASN A 177 -23.17 21.59 12.48
N ALA A 178 -22.10 22.17 13.05
CA ALA A 178 -22.20 23.27 13.99
C ALA A 178 -22.75 24.55 13.34
N LEU A 179 -22.38 24.82 12.08
CA LEU A 179 -22.95 25.91 11.30
C LEU A 179 -24.43 25.69 11.01
N GLU A 180 -24.81 24.50 10.53
CA GLU A 180 -26.21 24.14 10.26
C GLU A 180 -27.07 24.19 11.52
N ALA A 181 -26.51 23.86 12.70
CA ALA A 181 -27.26 23.87 13.95
C ALA A 181 -27.82 25.26 14.33
N LYS A 182 -27.28 26.34 13.77
CA LYS A 182 -27.78 27.72 13.94
C LYS A 182 -29.08 27.99 13.18
N ASP A 183 -29.36 27.23 12.12
CA ASP A 183 -30.56 27.36 11.30
C ASP A 183 -31.37 26.05 11.34
N PRO A 184 -32.56 26.04 11.97
CA PRO A 184 -33.42 24.86 12.02
C PRO A 184 -33.72 24.23 10.65
N TYR A 185 -33.71 25.00 9.56
CA TYR A 185 -34.00 24.52 8.21
C TYR A 185 -32.81 23.85 7.54
N LEU A 186 -31.58 24.20 7.94
CA LEU A 186 -30.36 23.61 7.41
C LEU A 186 -29.93 22.36 8.16
N ARG A 187 -30.52 22.04 9.32
CA ARG A 187 -30.12 20.86 10.10
C ARG A 187 -30.19 19.58 9.26
N GLY A 188 -29.03 18.94 9.08
CA GLY A 188 -28.89 17.68 8.35
C GLY A 188 -28.99 17.83 6.83
N HIS A 189 -28.96 19.06 6.31
CA HIS A 189 -29.00 19.37 4.89
C HIS A 189 -27.81 18.76 4.15
N SER A 190 -26.60 19.00 4.63
CA SER A 190 -25.38 18.47 4.02
C SER A 190 -25.37 16.95 3.98
N THR A 191 -25.91 16.27 5.00
CA THR A 191 -26.07 14.81 5.01
C THR A 191 -27.06 14.33 3.94
N ARG A 192 -28.23 14.97 3.84
CA ARG A 192 -29.24 14.59 2.83
C ARG A 192 -28.72 14.78 1.40
N ILE A 193 -28.04 15.90 1.14
CA ILE A 193 -27.38 16.16 -0.14
C ILE A 193 -26.33 15.11 -0.42
N ALA A 194 -25.42 14.85 0.53
CA ALA A 194 -24.34 13.88 0.35
C ALA A 194 -24.86 12.48 0.02
N ASP A 195 -25.89 12.03 0.73
CA ASP A 195 -26.46 10.70 0.54
C ASP A 195 -27.19 10.58 -0.80
N LEU A 196 -27.98 11.59 -1.18
CA LEU A 196 -28.62 11.62 -2.48
C LEU A 196 -27.57 11.67 -3.60
N ALA A 197 -26.58 12.53 -3.49
CA ALA A 197 -25.52 12.70 -4.47
C ALA A 197 -24.73 11.41 -4.69
N ALA A 198 -24.44 10.66 -3.63
CA ALA A 198 -23.77 9.37 -3.75
C ALA A 198 -24.63 8.31 -4.46
N LEU A 199 -25.94 8.28 -4.20
CA LEU A 199 -26.87 7.38 -4.90
C LEU A 199 -26.98 7.75 -6.39
N VAL A 200 -26.99 9.05 -6.72
CA VAL A 200 -26.99 9.53 -8.10
C VAL A 200 -25.68 9.16 -8.79
N ALA A 201 -24.53 9.33 -8.13
CA ALA A 201 -23.23 8.92 -8.65
C ALA A 201 -23.22 7.41 -8.99
N ALA A 202 -23.69 6.56 -8.08
CA ALA A 202 -23.79 5.12 -8.31
C ALA A 202 -24.73 4.79 -9.49
N GLU A 203 -25.86 5.49 -9.60
CA GLU A 203 -26.80 5.32 -10.71
C GLU A 203 -26.22 5.74 -12.07
N MET A 204 -25.26 6.66 -12.07
CA MET A 204 -24.51 7.09 -13.25
C MET A 204 -23.32 6.15 -13.57
N GLY A 205 -23.11 5.09 -12.79
CA GLY A 205 -22.03 4.12 -13.00
C GLY A 205 -20.66 4.56 -12.48
N LEU A 206 -20.60 5.56 -11.58
CA LEU A 206 -19.36 5.93 -10.91
C LEU A 206 -18.94 4.81 -9.94
N THR A 207 -17.64 4.58 -9.83
CA THR A 207 -17.08 3.61 -8.86
C THR A 207 -17.34 4.04 -7.42
N ASP A 208 -17.33 3.09 -6.47
CA ASP A 208 -17.51 3.38 -5.04
C ASP A 208 -16.56 4.47 -4.53
N ALA A 209 -15.30 4.46 -4.99
CA ALA A 209 -14.30 5.47 -4.64
C ALA A 209 -14.66 6.87 -5.18
N GLN A 210 -15.28 6.97 -6.37
CA GLN A 210 -15.77 8.24 -6.91
C GLN A 210 -17.04 8.69 -6.21
N GLY A 211 -17.98 7.76 -5.94
CA GLY A 211 -19.19 8.04 -5.17
C GLY A 211 -18.90 8.59 -3.78
N GLU A 212 -17.88 8.06 -3.10
CA GLU A 212 -17.47 8.54 -1.77
C GLU A 212 -16.86 9.95 -1.82
N LYS A 213 -16.14 10.30 -2.89
CA LYS A 213 -15.68 11.69 -3.10
C LYS A 213 -16.85 12.64 -3.31
N VAL A 214 -17.87 12.25 -4.07
CA VAL A 214 -19.10 13.03 -4.26
C VAL A 214 -19.85 13.19 -2.93
N ARG A 215 -19.96 12.11 -2.14
CA ARG A 215 -20.55 12.13 -0.80
C ARG A 215 -19.80 13.12 0.11
N THR A 216 -18.49 13.01 0.19
CA THR A 216 -17.64 13.88 1.02
C THR A 216 -17.78 15.34 0.57
N ALA A 217 -17.81 15.60 -0.74
CA ALA A 217 -18.05 16.94 -1.26
C ALA A 217 -19.42 17.48 -0.85
N GLY A 218 -20.47 16.67 -0.90
CA GLY A 218 -21.80 17.07 -0.43
C GLY A 218 -21.85 17.38 1.06
N ARG A 219 -21.09 16.66 1.89
CA ARG A 219 -20.99 16.95 3.33
C ARG A 219 -20.25 18.26 3.63
N LEU A 220 -19.36 18.68 2.72
CA LEU A 220 -18.47 19.82 2.92
C LEU A 220 -18.82 21.04 2.06
N HIS A 221 -19.80 20.95 1.15
CA HIS A 221 -20.05 21.95 0.11
C HIS A 221 -20.25 23.36 0.68
N ASP A 222 -20.89 23.43 1.84
CA ASP A 222 -21.27 24.67 2.52
C ASP A 222 -20.29 25.14 3.60
N ILE A 223 -19.13 24.49 3.79
CA ILE A 223 -18.17 24.86 4.86
C ILE A 223 -17.73 26.33 4.78
N GLY A 224 -17.69 26.90 3.58
CA GLY A 224 -17.31 28.29 3.37
C GLY A 224 -18.31 29.31 3.89
N LYS A 225 -19.54 28.90 4.26
CA LYS A 225 -20.53 29.78 4.90
C LYS A 225 -20.03 30.31 6.25
N ILE A 226 -18.99 29.71 6.85
CA ILE A 226 -18.24 30.26 8.01
C ILE A 226 -17.72 31.68 7.73
N GLY A 227 -17.36 31.99 6.48
CA GLY A 227 -16.87 33.32 6.10
C GLY A 227 -17.98 34.34 5.79
N ILE A 228 -19.26 33.94 5.85
CA ILE A 228 -20.39 34.80 5.54
C ILE A 228 -20.87 35.51 6.81
N ARG A 229 -21.24 36.80 6.68
CA ARG A 229 -21.68 37.60 7.82
C ARG A 229 -22.97 37.03 8.40
N GLU A 230 -23.02 36.86 9.72
CA GLU A 230 -24.20 36.33 10.43
C GLU A 230 -25.47 37.13 10.11
N ALA A 231 -25.39 38.47 10.04
CA ALA A 231 -26.53 39.31 9.68
C ALA A 231 -27.11 39.05 8.28
N VAL A 232 -26.28 38.54 7.35
CA VAL A 232 -26.70 38.18 5.99
C VAL A 232 -27.32 36.77 5.99
N LEU A 233 -26.70 35.80 6.68
CA LEU A 233 -27.22 34.44 6.79
C LEU A 233 -28.55 34.37 7.56
N ALA A 234 -28.71 35.15 8.63
CA ALA A 234 -29.90 35.14 9.48
C ALA A 234 -31.05 36.03 8.96
N LYS A 235 -30.90 36.65 7.78
CA LYS A 235 -31.88 37.62 7.27
C LYS A 235 -33.20 36.95 6.91
N ARG A 236 -34.29 37.40 7.53
CA ARG A 236 -35.67 36.97 7.22
C ARG A 236 -36.27 37.86 6.13
N GLY A 237 -35.87 37.64 4.88
CA GLY A 237 -36.35 38.41 3.73
C GLY A 237 -35.40 38.30 2.52
N PRO A 238 -35.74 38.94 1.40
CA PRO A 238 -34.88 38.91 0.21
C PRO A 238 -33.52 39.57 0.50
N LEU A 239 -32.48 38.97 -0.06
CA LEU A 239 -31.15 39.55 -0.09
C LEU A 239 -31.11 40.67 -1.14
N SER A 240 -30.40 41.76 -0.82
CA SER A 240 -29.94 42.73 -1.80
C SER A 240 -28.89 42.10 -2.70
N GLU A 241 -28.64 42.71 -3.85
CA GLU A 241 -27.62 42.24 -4.80
C GLU A 241 -26.23 42.11 -4.14
N ALA A 242 -25.81 43.12 -3.36
CA ALA A 242 -24.54 43.09 -2.65
C ALA A 242 -24.48 41.99 -1.56
N GLU A 243 -25.59 41.71 -0.88
CA GLU A 243 -25.67 40.60 0.09
C GLU A 243 -25.61 39.25 -0.63
N PHE A 244 -26.25 39.13 -1.79
CA PHE A 244 -26.23 37.90 -2.59
C PHE A 244 -24.83 37.63 -3.16
N GLU A 245 -24.15 38.64 -3.71
CA GLU A 245 -22.74 38.53 -4.13
C GLU A 245 -21.83 38.13 -2.97
N HIS A 246 -22.09 38.65 -1.77
CA HIS A 246 -21.37 38.22 -0.56
C HIS A 246 -21.62 36.74 -0.27
N VAL A 247 -22.87 36.25 -0.31
CA VAL A 247 -23.19 34.83 -0.11
C VAL A 247 -22.47 33.94 -1.13
N LYS A 248 -22.39 34.32 -2.41
CA LYS A 248 -21.69 33.54 -3.45
C LYS A 248 -20.23 33.24 -3.09
N THR A 249 -19.58 34.10 -2.31
CA THR A 249 -18.19 33.91 -1.88
C THR A 249 -17.97 32.67 -1.00
N HIS A 250 -19.03 32.08 -0.42
CA HIS A 250 -18.87 30.87 0.39
C HIS A 250 -18.24 29.72 -0.42
N VAL A 251 -18.44 29.67 -1.73
CA VAL A 251 -17.86 28.66 -2.60
C VAL A 251 -16.34 28.81 -2.69
N THR A 252 -15.87 30.05 -2.87
CA THR A 252 -14.43 30.34 -2.95
C THR A 252 -13.75 30.21 -1.59
N ILE A 253 -14.41 30.67 -0.53
CA ILE A 253 -13.95 30.53 0.86
C ILE A 253 -13.88 29.04 1.25
N GLY A 254 -14.89 28.26 0.90
CA GLY A 254 -14.92 26.82 1.17
C GLY A 254 -13.75 26.09 0.50
N ALA A 255 -13.49 26.40 -0.77
CA ALA A 255 -12.33 25.87 -1.47
C ALA A 255 -11.00 26.29 -0.82
N GLN A 256 -10.89 27.53 -0.33
CA GLN A 256 -9.68 28.02 0.37
C GLN A 256 -9.47 27.36 1.74
N ILE A 257 -10.53 27.15 2.52
CA ILE A 257 -10.48 26.44 3.81
C ILE A 257 -9.96 25.01 3.60
N LEU A 258 -10.41 24.35 2.54
CA LEU A 258 -10.05 22.97 2.25
C LEU A 258 -8.69 22.84 1.54
N ALA A 259 -8.19 23.89 0.88
CA ALA A 259 -6.98 23.87 0.05
C ALA A 259 -5.71 23.26 0.70
N PRO A 260 -5.44 23.45 2.01
CA PRO A 260 -4.28 22.82 2.67
C PRO A 260 -4.35 21.29 2.70
N LEU A 261 -5.56 20.71 2.61
CA LEU A 261 -5.79 19.27 2.69
C LEU A 261 -5.64 18.65 1.29
N THR A 262 -4.40 18.37 0.91
CA THR A 262 -4.06 17.90 -0.44
C THR A 262 -4.77 16.61 -0.86
N HIS A 263 -5.13 15.75 0.11
CA HIS A 263 -5.92 14.54 -0.13
C HIS A 263 -7.37 14.82 -0.57
N LEU A 264 -7.88 16.04 -0.38
CA LEU A 264 -9.21 16.49 -0.80
C LEU A 264 -9.22 17.21 -2.15
N ARG A 265 -8.10 17.29 -2.89
CA ARG A 265 -7.99 18.11 -4.11
C ARG A 265 -9.16 17.95 -5.10
N GLU A 266 -9.58 16.71 -5.35
CA GLU A 266 -10.68 16.43 -6.27
C GLU A 266 -12.04 16.83 -5.66
N ILE A 267 -12.24 16.55 -4.36
CA ILE A 267 -13.42 16.94 -3.59
C ILE A 267 -13.60 18.47 -3.59
N ILE A 268 -12.50 19.21 -3.47
CA ILE A 268 -12.48 20.68 -3.52
C ILE A 268 -13.03 21.19 -4.86
N SER A 269 -12.74 20.51 -5.97
CA SER A 269 -13.28 20.91 -7.27
C SER A 269 -14.80 20.72 -7.36
N TYR A 270 -15.35 19.69 -6.68
CA TYR A 270 -16.79 19.46 -6.59
C TYR A 270 -17.47 20.50 -5.69
N VAL A 271 -16.86 20.78 -4.53
CA VAL A 271 -17.30 21.85 -3.62
C VAL A 271 -17.22 23.21 -4.31
N ARG A 272 -16.22 23.48 -5.15
CA ARG A 272 -16.14 24.76 -5.86
C ARG A 272 -17.19 24.90 -6.97
N ALA A 273 -17.63 23.80 -7.55
CA ALA A 273 -18.47 23.81 -8.74
C ALA A 273 -19.96 23.55 -8.46
N HIS A 274 -20.40 23.37 -7.20
CA HIS A 274 -21.78 22.98 -6.90
C HIS A 274 -22.84 24.03 -7.23
N HIS A 275 -22.44 25.29 -7.44
CA HIS A 275 -23.30 26.37 -7.94
C HIS A 275 -23.01 26.80 -9.38
N GLU A 276 -22.17 26.04 -10.10
CA GLU A 276 -22.06 26.18 -11.55
C GLU A 276 -23.33 25.66 -12.22
N ARG A 277 -23.66 26.25 -13.37
CA ARG A 277 -24.88 25.94 -14.14
C ARG A 277 -24.48 25.48 -15.52
N VAL A 278 -25.16 24.48 -16.06
CA VAL A 278 -24.75 23.89 -17.34
C VAL A 278 -24.74 24.88 -18.51
N ASP A 279 -25.51 25.98 -18.44
CA ASP A 279 -25.49 27.09 -19.41
C ASP A 279 -24.35 28.11 -19.21
N GLY A 280 -23.52 27.96 -18.17
CA GLY A 280 -22.43 28.88 -17.84
C GLY A 280 -22.86 30.13 -17.04
N SER A 281 -24.14 30.26 -16.67
CA SER A 281 -24.63 31.40 -15.87
C SER A 281 -24.40 31.24 -14.36
N GLY A 282 -23.70 30.16 -13.96
CA GLY A 282 -23.37 29.85 -12.58
C GLY A 282 -22.16 30.62 -12.05
N TYR A 283 -21.67 30.20 -10.89
CA TYR A 283 -20.53 30.81 -10.22
C TYR A 283 -19.74 29.73 -9.44
N PRO A 284 -18.46 29.98 -9.10
CA PRO A 284 -17.70 31.23 -9.22
C PRO A 284 -16.96 31.43 -10.55
N ASP A 285 -16.77 30.36 -11.34
CA ASP A 285 -15.88 30.34 -12.50
C ASP A 285 -16.64 30.43 -13.84
N GLY A 286 -17.96 30.24 -13.83
CA GLY A 286 -18.80 30.34 -15.04
C GLY A 286 -18.59 29.15 -15.98
N LEU A 287 -18.36 27.97 -15.41
CA LEU A 287 -18.14 26.74 -16.16
C LEU A 287 -19.45 26.28 -16.82
N ALA A 288 -19.36 25.74 -18.04
CA ALA A 288 -20.51 25.27 -18.80
C ALA A 288 -20.40 23.79 -19.18
N GLY A 289 -21.55 23.11 -19.27
CA GLY A 289 -21.66 21.70 -19.66
C GLY A 289 -20.66 20.79 -18.93
N HIS A 290 -19.87 20.03 -19.70
CA HIS A 290 -18.89 19.07 -19.16
C HIS A 290 -17.59 19.71 -18.62
N ALA A 291 -17.42 21.04 -18.73
CA ALA A 291 -16.34 21.72 -18.01
C ALA A 291 -16.60 21.71 -16.49
N ILE A 292 -17.87 21.58 -16.09
CA ILE A 292 -18.26 21.38 -14.68
C ILE A 292 -17.93 19.93 -14.30
N PRO A 293 -17.09 19.70 -13.28
CA PRO A 293 -16.81 18.36 -12.79
C PRO A 293 -18.10 17.59 -12.48
N VAL A 294 -18.14 16.29 -12.77
CA VAL A 294 -19.35 15.47 -12.58
C VAL A 294 -19.88 15.56 -11.15
N GLY A 295 -19.00 15.59 -10.14
CA GLY A 295 -19.40 15.79 -8.75
C GLY A 295 -20.10 17.13 -8.51
N GLY A 296 -19.65 18.22 -9.13
CA GLY A 296 -20.30 19.52 -9.05
C GLY A 296 -21.70 19.51 -9.68
N ARG A 297 -21.86 18.89 -10.86
CA ARG A 297 -23.17 18.73 -11.52
C ARG A 297 -24.14 17.90 -10.66
N ILE A 298 -23.65 16.83 -10.04
CA ILE A 298 -24.45 15.98 -9.13
C ILE A 298 -24.88 16.77 -7.88
N LEU A 299 -23.96 17.50 -7.25
CA LEU A 299 -24.27 18.31 -6.06
C LEU A 299 -25.29 19.40 -6.37
N CYS A 300 -25.15 20.11 -7.50
CA CYS A 300 -26.12 21.11 -7.95
C CYS A 300 -27.54 20.50 -8.04
N ALA A 301 -27.68 19.33 -8.66
CA ALA A 301 -28.97 18.66 -8.78
C ALA A 301 -29.53 18.21 -7.42
N ALA A 302 -28.67 17.66 -6.55
CA ALA A 302 -29.06 17.23 -5.21
C ALA A 302 -29.51 18.41 -4.34
N GLU A 303 -28.85 19.57 -4.45
CA GLU A 303 -29.20 20.78 -3.71
C GLU A 303 -30.54 21.38 -4.17
N VAL A 304 -30.76 21.45 -5.49
CA VAL A 304 -32.06 21.87 -6.05
C VAL A 304 -33.18 20.93 -5.56
N TYR A 305 -32.94 19.62 -5.54
CA TYR A 305 -33.92 18.66 -5.04
C TYR A 305 -34.21 18.83 -3.53
N ASP A 306 -33.18 18.98 -2.70
CA ASP A 306 -33.35 19.19 -1.25
C ASP A 306 -34.10 20.51 -0.97
N ALA A 307 -33.81 21.57 -1.73
CA ALA A 307 -34.50 22.85 -1.62
C ALA A 307 -35.99 22.78 -1.99
N LEU A 308 -36.39 21.93 -2.95
CA LEU A 308 -37.79 21.74 -3.34
C LEU A 308 -38.57 20.85 -2.36
N THR A 309 -37.89 19.91 -1.71
CA THR A 309 -38.51 18.88 -0.84
C THR A 309 -38.44 19.21 0.65
N THR A 310 -37.71 20.24 1.05
CA THR A 310 -37.62 20.72 2.44
C THR A 310 -38.56 21.90 2.68
N SER A 311 -39.39 21.83 3.74
CA SER A 311 -40.27 22.93 4.14
C SER A 311 -39.48 24.15 4.63
N ARG A 312 -39.82 25.34 4.14
CA ARG A 312 -39.25 26.64 4.56
C ARG A 312 -40.38 27.57 5.04
N PRO A 313 -40.11 28.67 5.78
CA PRO A 313 -41.17 29.54 6.34
C PRO A 313 -42.17 30.10 5.31
N TYR A 314 -41.81 30.11 4.02
CA TYR A 314 -42.59 30.68 2.92
C TYR A 314 -42.82 29.68 1.76
N GLN A 315 -42.54 28.39 1.96
CA GLN A 315 -42.68 27.36 0.92
C GLN A 315 -43.08 26.02 1.53
N ASP A 316 -44.23 25.51 1.10
CA ASP A 316 -44.66 24.14 1.39
C ASP A 316 -43.78 23.15 0.64
N ARG A 317 -43.43 22.05 1.31
CA ARG A 317 -42.61 20.98 0.73
C ARG A 317 -43.34 20.34 -0.45
N MET A 318 -42.63 20.12 -1.56
CA MET A 318 -43.13 19.32 -2.66
C MET A 318 -42.98 17.82 -2.37
N THR A 319 -43.86 17.00 -2.93
CA THR A 319 -43.63 15.55 -2.93
C THR A 319 -42.40 15.20 -3.80
N PRO A 320 -41.73 14.06 -3.55
CA PRO A 320 -40.58 13.64 -4.34
C PRO A 320 -40.83 13.64 -5.87
N ARG A 321 -42.02 13.19 -6.31
CA ARG A 321 -42.39 13.15 -7.73
C ARG A 321 -42.61 14.56 -8.31
N GLU A 322 -43.26 15.45 -7.56
CA GLU A 322 -43.45 16.85 -7.98
C GLU A 322 -42.13 17.58 -8.09
N ALA A 323 -41.21 17.38 -7.14
CA ALA A 323 -39.87 17.98 -7.18
C ALA A 323 -39.09 17.55 -8.42
N VAL A 324 -39.04 16.25 -8.73
CA VAL A 324 -38.37 15.74 -9.94
C VAL A 324 -39.01 16.29 -11.22
N SER A 325 -40.34 16.39 -11.25
CA SER A 325 -41.07 16.98 -12.37
C SER A 325 -40.69 18.45 -12.57
N ARG A 326 -40.68 19.24 -11.48
CA ARG A 326 -40.30 20.66 -11.53
C ARG A 326 -38.85 20.88 -11.94
N MET A 327 -37.95 19.99 -11.56
CA MET A 327 -36.54 20.04 -11.98
C MET A 327 -36.36 19.85 -13.49
N ARG A 328 -37.31 19.23 -14.20
CA ARG A 328 -37.24 19.07 -15.67
C ARG A 328 -37.16 20.40 -16.39
N ASP A 329 -37.83 21.43 -15.88
CA ASP A 329 -37.83 22.78 -16.47
C ASP A 329 -36.46 23.47 -16.36
N LEU A 330 -35.56 22.93 -15.54
CA LEU A 330 -34.21 23.46 -15.29
C LEU A 330 -33.12 22.72 -16.09
N VAL A 331 -33.47 21.65 -16.80
CA VAL A 331 -32.52 20.85 -17.58
C VAL A 331 -32.01 21.69 -18.77
N GLY A 332 -30.70 21.68 -18.98
CA GLY A 332 -30.03 22.43 -20.04
C GLY A 332 -29.78 23.91 -19.71
N THR A 333 -30.29 24.40 -18.58
CA THR A 333 -29.95 25.74 -18.04
C THR A 333 -29.16 25.59 -16.75
N VAL A 334 -29.81 25.15 -15.68
CA VAL A 334 -29.17 24.91 -14.37
C VAL A 334 -28.62 23.48 -14.30
N LEU A 335 -29.42 22.50 -14.71
CA LEU A 335 -29.18 21.09 -14.46
C LEU A 335 -28.67 20.34 -15.70
N ASP A 336 -27.78 19.40 -15.47
CA ASP A 336 -27.36 18.43 -16.46
C ASP A 336 -28.45 17.35 -16.67
N GLY A 337 -28.71 17.01 -17.94
CA GLY A 337 -29.77 16.06 -18.30
C GLY A 337 -29.49 14.63 -17.85
N GLU A 338 -28.24 14.17 -17.91
CA GLU A 338 -27.86 12.82 -17.45
C GLU A 338 -28.00 12.71 -15.93
N VAL A 339 -27.56 13.76 -15.21
CA VAL A 339 -27.69 13.84 -13.75
C VAL A 339 -29.15 13.89 -13.32
N HIS A 340 -29.99 14.72 -13.97
CA HIS A 340 -31.42 14.78 -13.69
C HIS A 340 -32.09 13.42 -13.91
N HIS A 341 -31.76 12.74 -15.01
CA HIS A 341 -32.30 11.41 -15.29
C HIS A 341 -31.90 10.39 -14.24
N ALA A 342 -30.63 10.38 -13.81
CA ALA A 342 -30.16 9.48 -12.75
C ALA A 342 -30.86 9.79 -11.41
N LEU A 343 -30.99 11.07 -11.05
CA LEU A 343 -31.72 11.50 -9.85
C LEU A 343 -33.18 11.07 -9.88
N ALA A 344 -33.87 11.20 -11.01
CA ALA A 344 -35.25 10.76 -11.16
C ALA A 344 -35.41 9.26 -10.84
N ARG A 345 -34.53 8.41 -11.40
CA ARG A 345 -34.53 6.95 -11.14
C ARG A 345 -34.25 6.62 -9.68
N VAL A 346 -33.28 7.31 -9.06
CA VAL A 346 -32.98 7.14 -7.62
C VAL A 346 -34.19 7.49 -6.76
N VAL A 347 -34.85 8.62 -7.03
CA VAL A 347 -36.01 9.08 -6.27
C VAL A 347 -37.20 8.12 -6.44
N GLU A 348 -37.44 7.63 -7.66
CA GLU A 348 -38.51 6.67 -7.94
C GLU A 348 -38.32 5.36 -7.15
N ARG A 349 -37.14 4.74 -7.21
CA ARG A 349 -36.84 3.53 -6.44
C ARG A 349 -36.99 3.71 -4.93
N ARG A 350 -36.58 4.87 -4.39
CA ARG A 350 -36.76 5.15 -2.95
C ARG A 350 -38.23 5.28 -2.57
N ALA A 351 -39.07 5.80 -3.46
CA ALA A 351 -40.51 5.90 -3.24
C ALA A 351 -41.20 4.53 -3.26
N GLU A 352 -40.73 3.60 -4.09
CA GLU A 352 -41.22 2.21 -4.14
C GLU A 352 -40.88 1.46 -2.84
N VAL A 353 -39.62 1.51 -2.40
CA VAL A 353 -39.18 0.88 -1.14
C VAL A 353 -39.93 1.45 0.07
N ALA A 354 -40.21 2.75 0.09
CA ALA A 354 -40.96 3.39 1.18
C ALA A 354 -42.47 3.06 1.15
N ALA A 355 -42.99 2.52 0.06
CA ALA A 355 -44.40 2.08 -0.05
C ALA A 355 -44.58 0.59 0.32
N GLU A 356 -43.49 -0.19 0.37
CA GLU A 356 -43.47 -1.61 0.74
C GLU A 356 -43.22 -1.85 2.24
N VAL A 357 -42.77 -0.84 2.97
CA VAL A 357 -42.50 -0.83 4.43
C VAL A 357 -43.60 -0.07 5.15
#